data_AF-A0A538EGR3-F1
#
_entry.id   AF-A0A538EGR3-F1
#
_cell.length_a   1.000
_cell.length_b   1.000
_cell.length_c   1.000
_cell.angle_alpha   90.00
_cell.angle_beta   90.00
_cell.angle_gamma   90.00
#
_symmetry.space_group_name_H-M   'P 1'
#
loop_
_entity.id
_entity.type
_entity.pdbx_description
1 polymer ?
#
loop_
_entity_poly.entity_id
_entity_poly.type
_entity_poly.pdbx_seq_one_letter_code
_entity_poly.pdbx_strand_id
1 'polypeptide(L)'
;MLGLQAHFEAPVARGHSPAGGYTGAAGGAACGDLVRVSLTVEGDRVVDAGFDAAGCAAAVAAGSAAVGLARGRPLLEVARLGPAEVAAELGGLVPAKRHAAELAADALHRALGAAARATAAVPAPTAGTRVLVAMSGGVDSAVAALLASRGGEQAVAVTLELWADRDHDPEGSCCSASAVRGARALAHGMGLPHLTIDLREEFRAGVVQPFLDDHAAGLTPNPCVRCNGHVRLDAMLELAGRLGARSLATGHYARVVDDGAGPLLRAAAEPAKDQSYVLAALAPATLARLRFPLGELAKPRVRELAADAG
;
A
#
# COMPACT_ATOMS: atom_id res chain seq x y z
N MET A 1 22.56 5.99 -14.05
CA MET A 1 21.64 6.24 -15.17
C MET A 1 22.19 5.62 -16.44
N LEU A 2 21.77 4.39 -16.67
CA LEU A 2 21.92 3.70 -17.95
C LEU A 2 20.72 4.12 -18.82
N GLY A 3 20.93 4.73 -19.98
CA GLY A 3 19.81 5.16 -20.84
C GLY A 3 18.96 3.97 -21.34
N LEU A 4 17.79 4.25 -21.91
CA LEU A 4 16.85 3.23 -22.41
C LEU A 4 17.51 2.15 -23.28
N GLN A 5 18.39 2.55 -24.20
CA GLN A 5 19.09 1.62 -25.09
C GLN A 5 19.94 0.60 -24.31
N ALA A 6 20.67 1.05 -23.29
CA ALA A 6 21.49 0.17 -22.46
C ALA A 6 20.63 -0.85 -21.69
N HIS A 7 19.51 -0.41 -21.10
CA HIS A 7 18.58 -1.31 -20.41
C HIS A 7 17.86 -2.29 -21.34
N PHE A 8 17.74 -1.98 -22.63
CA PHE A 8 17.13 -2.87 -23.62
C PHE A 8 18.14 -3.87 -24.20
N GLU A 9 19.34 -3.41 -24.58
CA GLU A 9 20.37 -4.23 -25.21
C GLU A 9 21.08 -5.16 -24.21
N ALA A 10 21.29 -4.70 -22.98
CA ALA A 10 21.94 -5.44 -21.91
C ALA A 10 21.12 -5.35 -20.60
N PRO A 11 19.93 -5.99 -20.55
CA PRO A 11 19.02 -5.84 -19.43
C PRO A 11 19.57 -6.48 -18.15
N VAL A 12 19.43 -5.77 -17.02
CA VAL A 12 19.87 -6.22 -15.70
C VAL A 12 18.96 -7.33 -15.19
N ALA A 13 19.50 -8.54 -15.01
CA ALA A 13 18.79 -9.67 -14.39
C ALA A 13 17.48 -10.07 -15.10
N ARG A 14 17.42 -9.93 -16.43
CA ARG A 14 16.32 -10.49 -17.23
C ARG A 14 16.36 -12.01 -17.22
N GLY A 15 15.21 -12.65 -17.04
CA GLY A 15 15.07 -14.10 -16.94
C GLY A 15 15.54 -14.68 -15.61
N HIS A 16 16.07 -13.85 -14.71
CA HIS A 16 16.43 -14.25 -13.36
C HIS A 16 15.17 -14.27 -12.48
N SER A 17 15.00 -15.33 -11.70
CA SER A 17 13.97 -15.42 -10.68
C SER A 17 14.62 -15.96 -9.41
N PRO A 18 14.75 -15.13 -8.36
CA PRO A 18 15.31 -15.56 -7.09
C PRO A 18 14.57 -16.78 -6.52
N ALA A 19 15.31 -17.76 -6.01
CA ALA A 19 14.72 -18.92 -5.35
C ALA A 19 13.97 -18.49 -4.08
N GLY A 20 12.73 -18.95 -3.91
CA GLY A 20 11.86 -18.49 -2.82
C GLY A 20 11.45 -17.02 -2.93
N GLY A 21 11.68 -16.38 -4.08
CA GLY A 21 11.29 -14.99 -4.32
C GLY A 21 9.77 -14.81 -4.46
N TYR A 22 9.33 -13.60 -4.19
CA TYR A 22 7.95 -13.17 -4.40
C TYR A 22 7.85 -12.46 -5.74
N THR A 23 6.82 -12.81 -6.52
CA THR A 23 6.63 -12.28 -7.87
C THR A 23 5.40 -11.38 -7.95
N GLY A 24 5.59 -10.19 -8.49
CA GLY A 24 4.52 -9.27 -8.89
C GLY A 24 4.45 -9.16 -10.41
N ALA A 25 3.24 -9.00 -10.94
CA ALA A 25 3.00 -8.85 -12.38
C ALA A 25 2.04 -7.70 -12.67
N ALA A 26 2.26 -7.00 -13.79
CA ALA A 26 1.38 -5.95 -14.28
C ALA A 26 1.35 -5.95 -15.82
N GLY A 27 0.15 -5.80 -16.39
CA GLY A 27 -0.09 -5.74 -17.84
C GLY A 27 -0.97 -6.86 -18.39
N GLY A 28 -0.90 -7.11 -19.70
CA GLY A 28 -1.47 -8.29 -20.38
C GLY A 28 -2.83 -8.12 -21.08
N ALA A 29 -3.65 -7.11 -20.78
CA ALA A 29 -5.01 -7.00 -21.33
C ALA A 29 -5.22 -5.88 -22.37
N ALA A 30 -4.58 -4.70 -22.21
CA ALA A 30 -4.88 -3.53 -23.05
C ALA A 30 -3.85 -3.25 -24.16
N CYS A 31 -2.56 -3.43 -23.87
CA CYS A 31 -1.46 -3.09 -24.79
C CYS A 31 -0.61 -4.31 -25.22
N GLY A 32 -0.87 -5.49 -24.65
CA GLY A 32 -0.05 -6.70 -24.84
C GLY A 32 1.27 -6.71 -24.06
N ASP A 33 1.71 -5.57 -23.51
CA ASP A 33 2.88 -5.52 -22.64
C ASP A 33 2.58 -6.20 -21.28
N LEU A 34 3.54 -6.95 -20.78
CA LEU A 34 3.50 -7.62 -19.49
C LEU A 34 4.88 -7.54 -18.84
N VAL A 35 4.94 -7.07 -17.60
CA VAL A 35 6.16 -7.07 -16.80
C VAL A 35 5.94 -7.93 -15.55
N ARG A 36 6.91 -8.79 -15.24
CA ARG A 36 6.99 -9.57 -14.01
C ARG A 36 8.29 -9.23 -13.29
N VAL A 37 8.21 -8.92 -12.00
CA VAL A 37 9.37 -8.70 -11.14
C VAL A 37 9.34 -9.74 -10.03
N SER A 38 10.46 -10.41 -9.80
CA SER A 38 10.65 -11.36 -8.71
C SER A 38 11.76 -10.84 -7.79
N LEU A 39 11.54 -10.84 -6.47
CA LEU A 39 12.54 -10.37 -5.51
C LEU A 39 12.49 -11.14 -4.18
N THR A 40 13.60 -11.10 -3.44
CA THR A 40 13.68 -11.57 -2.05
C THR A 40 14.05 -10.41 -1.13
N VAL A 41 13.49 -10.44 0.08
CA VAL A 41 13.80 -9.49 1.15
C VAL A 41 14.38 -10.27 2.33
N GLU A 42 15.54 -9.84 2.80
CA GLU A 42 16.15 -10.31 4.05
C GLU A 42 16.38 -9.11 4.97
N GLY A 43 15.85 -9.19 6.19
CA GLY A 43 15.89 -8.07 7.13
C GLY A 43 15.19 -6.85 6.56
N ASP A 44 15.94 -5.78 6.31
CA ASP A 44 15.46 -4.52 5.79
C ASP A 44 15.82 -4.26 4.32
N ARG A 45 16.33 -5.26 3.58
CA ARG A 45 16.89 -5.07 2.22
C ARG A 45 16.34 -6.03 1.19
N VAL A 46 16.24 -5.53 -0.06
CA VAL A 46 16.04 -6.37 -1.24
C VAL A 46 17.38 -6.97 -1.63
N VAL A 47 17.64 -8.23 -1.29
CA VAL A 47 18.96 -8.87 -1.49
C VAL A 47 19.14 -9.43 -2.90
N ASP A 48 18.05 -9.90 -3.51
CA ASP A 48 18.06 -10.40 -4.88
C ASP A 48 16.79 -9.99 -5.62
N ALA A 49 16.94 -9.73 -6.91
CA ALA A 49 15.84 -9.31 -7.76
C ALA A 49 16.14 -9.64 -9.23
N GLY A 50 15.09 -10.01 -9.95
CA GLY A 50 15.11 -10.28 -11.38
C GLY A 50 13.77 -9.95 -12.00
N PHE A 51 13.72 -9.95 -13.33
CA PHE A 51 12.48 -9.66 -14.04
C PHE A 51 12.34 -10.49 -15.32
N ASP A 52 11.10 -10.57 -15.80
CA ASP A 52 10.81 -10.95 -17.17
C ASP A 52 9.79 -9.97 -17.77
N ALA A 53 9.82 -9.79 -19.08
CA ALA A 53 8.92 -8.89 -19.77
C ALA A 53 8.62 -9.37 -21.19
N ALA A 54 7.35 -9.25 -21.57
CA ALA A 54 6.84 -9.42 -22.93
C ALA A 54 6.25 -8.10 -23.43
N GLY A 55 6.32 -7.86 -24.74
CA GLY A 55 5.82 -6.64 -25.37
C GLY A 55 6.92 -5.73 -25.88
N CYS A 56 6.75 -4.41 -25.76
CA CYS A 56 7.62 -3.44 -26.41
C CYS A 56 9.00 -3.29 -25.73
N ALA A 57 9.97 -2.73 -26.48
CA ALA A 57 11.32 -2.47 -25.97
C ALA A 57 11.35 -1.59 -24.70
N ALA A 58 10.42 -0.64 -24.60
CA ALA A 58 10.30 0.20 -23.40
C ALA A 58 9.88 -0.60 -22.17
N ALA A 59 9.04 -1.63 -22.31
CA ALA A 59 8.63 -2.50 -21.20
C ALA A 59 9.80 -3.35 -20.68
N VAL A 60 10.60 -3.91 -21.60
CA VAL A 60 11.83 -4.63 -21.24
C VAL A 60 12.81 -3.71 -20.53
N ALA A 61 13.05 -2.51 -21.07
CA ALA A 61 13.96 -1.55 -20.48
C ALA A 61 13.46 -1.07 -19.09
N ALA A 62 12.16 -0.82 -18.94
CA ALA A 62 11.58 -0.40 -17.66
C ALA A 62 11.67 -1.50 -16.58
N GLY A 63 11.46 -2.77 -16.93
CA GLY A 63 11.66 -3.88 -15.99
C GLY A 63 13.12 -3.99 -15.52
N SER A 64 14.06 -3.84 -16.47
CA SER A 64 15.50 -3.78 -16.21
C SER A 64 15.88 -2.62 -15.27
N ALA A 65 15.35 -1.42 -15.52
CA ALA A 65 15.56 -0.25 -14.67
C ALA A 65 14.97 -0.44 -13.27
N ALA A 66 13.74 -0.94 -13.15
CA ALA A 66 13.10 -1.17 -11.86
C ALA A 66 13.88 -2.16 -10.97
N VAL A 67 14.37 -3.27 -11.54
CA VAL A 67 15.21 -4.23 -10.82
C VAL A 67 16.57 -3.65 -10.46
N GLY A 68 17.23 -2.96 -11.41
CA GLY A 68 18.51 -2.30 -11.16
C GLY A 68 18.43 -1.27 -10.04
N LEU A 69 17.34 -0.49 -9.99
CA LEU A 69 17.09 0.49 -8.93
C LEU A 69 16.74 -0.14 -7.58
N ALA A 70 16.25 -1.38 -7.54
CA ALA A 70 15.79 -2.03 -6.31
C ALA A 70 16.87 -2.88 -5.62
N ARG A 71 17.68 -3.60 -6.40
CA ARG A 71 18.60 -4.61 -5.88
C ARG A 71 19.64 -4.01 -4.91
N GLY A 72 19.83 -4.66 -3.77
CA GLY A 72 20.78 -4.26 -2.72
C GLY A 72 20.34 -3.11 -1.84
N ARG A 73 19.17 -2.50 -2.09
CA ARG A 73 18.70 -1.31 -1.37
C ARG A 73 17.77 -1.63 -0.20
N PRO A 74 17.66 -0.73 0.79
CA PRO A 74 16.67 -0.87 1.85
C PRO A 74 15.24 -0.92 1.30
N LEU A 75 14.40 -1.79 1.85
CA LEU A 75 13.01 -2.02 1.47
C LEU A 75 12.21 -0.71 1.45
N LEU A 76 12.35 0.13 2.47
CA LEU A 76 11.64 1.40 2.56
C LEU A 76 12.17 2.45 1.58
N GLU A 77 13.38 2.28 1.03
CA GLU A 77 13.83 3.10 -0.11
C GLU A 77 13.24 2.60 -1.43
N VAL A 78 13.21 1.28 -1.63
CA VAL A 78 12.60 0.67 -2.82
C VAL A 78 11.10 0.99 -2.89
N ALA A 79 10.42 1.04 -1.75
CA ALA A 79 9.02 1.44 -1.61
C ALA A 79 8.73 2.90 -2.05
N ARG A 80 9.77 3.72 -2.30
CA ARG A 80 9.64 5.08 -2.84
C ARG A 80 9.79 5.14 -4.35
N LEU A 81 10.20 4.05 -5.00
CA LEU A 81 10.37 4.01 -6.44
C LEU A 81 9.00 3.99 -7.12
N GLY A 82 8.74 4.98 -7.96
CA GLY A 82 7.55 5.07 -8.79
C GLY A 82 7.89 5.09 -10.29
N PRO A 83 6.88 5.32 -11.14
CA PRO A 83 7.07 5.42 -12.59
C PRO A 83 8.03 6.56 -12.97
N ALA A 84 8.09 7.63 -12.17
CA ALA A 84 8.98 8.76 -12.41
C ALA A 84 10.45 8.36 -12.25
N GLU A 85 10.81 7.63 -11.20
CA GLU A 85 12.18 7.16 -10.96
C GLU A 85 12.61 6.13 -12.01
N VAL A 86 11.71 5.22 -12.41
CA VAL A 86 11.97 4.26 -13.48
C VAL A 86 12.18 4.98 -14.82
N ALA A 87 11.32 5.94 -15.17
CA ALA A 87 11.48 6.73 -16.39
C ALA A 87 12.75 7.58 -16.36
N ALA A 88 13.08 8.16 -15.20
CA ALA A 88 14.30 8.93 -15.02
C ALA A 88 15.53 8.04 -15.24
N GLU A 89 15.59 6.83 -14.68
CA GLU A 89 16.72 5.92 -14.88
C GLU A 89 16.99 5.66 -16.37
N LEU A 90 15.92 5.53 -17.17
CA LEU A 90 15.97 5.33 -18.62
C LEU A 90 16.40 6.57 -19.43
N GLY A 91 16.67 7.71 -18.78
CA GLY A 91 16.94 8.99 -19.46
C GLY A 91 15.68 9.72 -19.93
N GLY A 92 14.51 9.34 -19.39
CA GLY A 92 13.20 9.85 -19.77
C GLY A 92 12.46 8.93 -20.74
N LEU A 93 11.13 9.10 -20.80
CA LEU A 93 10.25 8.40 -21.73
C LEU A 93 9.30 9.39 -22.41
N VAL A 94 9.13 9.22 -23.72
CA VAL A 94 8.09 9.93 -24.49
C VAL A 94 6.69 9.58 -23.93
N PRO A 95 5.69 10.49 -24.02
CA PRO A 95 4.37 10.26 -23.43
C PRO A 95 3.74 8.92 -23.79
N ALA A 96 3.83 8.52 -25.06
CA ALA A 96 3.29 7.24 -25.57
C ALA A 96 3.95 5.98 -24.96
N LYS A 97 5.07 6.11 -24.26
CA LYS A 97 5.82 5.00 -23.65
C LYS A 97 5.88 5.05 -22.12
N ARG A 98 5.29 6.08 -21.48
CA ARG A 98 5.29 6.21 -20.00
C ARG A 98 4.62 5.03 -19.30
N HIS A 99 3.63 4.42 -19.94
CA HIS A 99 2.96 3.24 -19.43
C HIS A 99 3.93 2.07 -19.13
N ALA A 100 5.05 1.95 -19.85
CA ALA A 100 6.06 0.93 -19.56
C ALA A 100 6.67 1.08 -18.15
N ALA A 101 6.94 2.31 -17.72
CA ALA A 101 7.43 2.60 -16.38
C ALA A 101 6.37 2.35 -15.31
N GLU A 102 5.09 2.60 -15.62
CA GLU A 102 3.96 2.27 -14.75
C GLU A 102 3.85 0.76 -14.52
N LEU A 103 3.90 -0.04 -15.59
CA LEU A 103 3.85 -1.51 -15.49
C LEU A 103 5.02 -2.05 -14.66
N ALA A 104 6.24 -1.56 -14.90
CA ALA A 104 7.41 -1.99 -14.16
C ALA A 104 7.33 -1.63 -12.67
N ALA A 105 6.88 -0.40 -12.35
CA ALA A 105 6.67 0.02 -10.96
C ALA A 105 5.56 -0.79 -10.28
N ASP A 106 4.44 -1.05 -10.96
CA ASP A 106 3.34 -1.85 -10.42
C ASP A 106 3.77 -3.30 -10.16
N ALA A 107 4.50 -3.92 -11.09
CA ALA A 107 5.05 -5.26 -10.89
C ALA A 107 6.03 -5.31 -9.71
N LEU A 108 6.93 -4.33 -9.61
CA LEU A 108 7.88 -4.20 -8.49
C LEU A 108 7.15 -4.08 -7.15
N HIS A 109 6.14 -3.21 -7.05
CA HIS A 109 5.42 -2.98 -5.79
C HIS A 109 4.56 -4.16 -5.36
N ARG A 110 3.98 -4.91 -6.31
CA ARG A 110 3.28 -6.18 -6.00
C ARG A 110 4.25 -7.21 -5.42
N ALA A 111 5.45 -7.35 -6.01
CA ALA A 111 6.49 -8.23 -5.50
C ALA A 111 6.99 -7.78 -4.11
N LEU A 112 7.26 -6.48 -3.95
CA LEU A 112 7.75 -5.87 -2.73
C LEU A 112 6.76 -6.02 -1.58
N GLY A 113 5.48 -5.80 -1.83
CA GLY A 113 4.41 -5.95 -0.85
C GLY A 113 4.28 -7.38 -0.33
N ALA A 114 4.30 -8.35 -1.25
CA ALA A 114 4.27 -9.77 -0.90
C ALA A 114 5.49 -10.18 -0.05
N ALA A 115 6.70 -9.75 -0.46
CA ALA A 115 7.92 -10.00 0.30
C ALA A 115 7.92 -9.31 1.67
N ALA A 116 7.46 -8.04 1.73
CA ALA A 116 7.37 -7.28 2.97
C ALA A 116 6.45 -7.95 3.99
N ARG A 117 5.31 -8.46 3.54
CA ARG A 117 4.37 -9.20 4.40
C ARG A 117 4.99 -10.49 4.93
N ALA A 118 5.80 -11.18 4.13
CA ALA A 118 6.25 -12.51 4.49
C ALA A 118 7.57 -12.52 5.29
N THR A 119 8.57 -11.73 4.88
CA THR A 119 9.95 -11.89 5.37
C THR A 119 10.60 -10.61 5.91
N ALA A 120 9.99 -9.42 5.73
CA ALA A 120 10.63 -8.20 6.21
C ALA A 120 10.78 -8.18 7.74
N ALA A 121 11.90 -7.63 8.17
CA ALA A 121 12.25 -7.33 9.55
C ALA A 121 13.04 -6.01 9.58
N VAL A 122 12.36 -4.91 9.25
CA VAL A 122 12.95 -3.57 9.28
C VAL A 122 13.09 -3.11 10.73
N PRO A 123 14.29 -2.71 11.18
CA PRO A 123 14.47 -2.25 12.55
C PRO A 123 13.68 -0.96 12.80
N ALA A 124 13.24 -0.77 14.04
CA ALA A 124 12.68 0.50 14.47
C ALA A 124 13.68 1.65 14.23
N PRO A 125 13.20 2.88 13.97
CA PRO A 125 14.10 4.03 13.82
C PRO A 125 15.02 4.20 15.03
N THR A 126 16.26 4.62 14.79
CA THR A 126 17.21 4.98 15.86
C THR A 126 16.82 6.28 16.58
N ALA A 127 16.03 7.14 15.92
CA ALA A 127 15.45 8.36 16.49
C ALA A 127 14.00 8.52 16.06
N GLY A 128 13.15 8.95 17.01
CA GLY A 128 11.71 9.13 16.78
C GLY A 128 10.92 7.82 16.77
N THR A 129 9.72 7.85 16.19
CA THR A 129 8.83 6.70 16.04
C THR A 129 8.48 6.49 14.58
N ARG A 130 8.04 5.28 14.24
CA ARG A 130 7.51 4.96 12.92
C ARG A 130 6.03 4.61 13.05
N VAL A 131 5.25 5.09 12.08
CA VAL A 131 3.82 4.85 11.97
C VAL A 131 3.50 4.31 10.58
N LEU A 132 2.75 3.22 10.53
CA LEU A 132 2.14 2.76 9.29
C LEU A 132 0.84 3.54 9.09
N VAL A 133 0.56 4.03 7.89
CA VAL A 133 -0.64 4.80 7.59
C VAL A 133 -1.44 4.09 6.51
N ALA A 134 -2.68 3.73 6.82
CA ALA A 134 -3.59 3.15 5.85
C ALA A 134 -4.09 4.22 4.87
N MET A 135 -3.74 4.09 3.59
CA MET A 135 -4.14 4.97 2.50
C MET A 135 -5.07 4.24 1.53
N SER A 136 -6.32 4.71 1.45
CA SER A 136 -7.35 4.12 0.58
C SER A 136 -7.49 4.87 -0.76
N GLY A 137 -6.68 5.92 -0.98
CA GLY A 137 -6.81 6.84 -2.11
C GLY A 137 -7.83 7.96 -1.90
N GLY A 138 -8.55 7.97 -0.77
CA GLY A 138 -9.48 9.04 -0.41
C GLY A 138 -8.84 10.17 0.39
N VAL A 139 -9.45 11.36 0.32
CA VAL A 139 -9.00 12.58 1.02
C VAL A 139 -8.77 12.37 2.51
N ASP A 140 -9.64 11.63 3.20
CA ASP A 140 -9.51 11.38 4.64
C ASP A 140 -8.20 10.64 4.97
N SER A 141 -7.91 9.59 4.21
CA SER A 141 -6.68 8.81 4.41
C SER A 141 -5.42 9.59 4.03
N ALA A 142 -5.51 10.49 3.04
CA ALA A 142 -4.44 11.40 2.66
C ALA A 142 -4.12 12.42 3.76
N VAL A 143 -5.16 13.04 4.34
CA VAL A 143 -4.98 13.99 5.45
C VAL A 143 -4.48 13.27 6.70
N ALA A 144 -4.93 12.05 6.96
CA ALA A 144 -4.36 11.24 8.04
C ALA A 144 -2.85 10.99 7.85
N ALA A 145 -2.41 10.69 6.63
CA ALA A 145 -0.99 10.54 6.29
C ALA A 145 -0.21 11.86 6.45
N LEU A 146 -0.79 12.97 6.00
CA LEU A 146 -0.21 14.31 6.16
C LEU A 146 0.00 14.65 7.64
N LEU A 147 -1.02 14.43 8.48
CA LEU A 147 -0.95 14.71 9.92
C LEU A 147 0.04 13.80 10.63
N ALA A 148 0.08 12.51 10.28
CA ALA A 148 1.08 11.58 10.80
C ALA A 148 2.51 12.02 10.46
N SER A 149 2.73 12.49 9.24
CA SER A 149 4.03 12.95 8.77
C SER A 149 4.46 14.26 9.45
N ARG A 150 3.52 15.20 9.65
CA ARG A 150 3.77 16.47 10.37
C ARG A 150 4.06 16.27 11.87
N GLY A 151 3.64 15.14 12.44
CA GLY A 151 3.91 14.79 13.84
C GLY A 151 5.36 14.41 14.15
N GLY A 152 6.26 14.44 13.16
CA GLY A 152 7.68 14.09 13.33
C GLY A 152 7.95 12.58 13.32
N GLU A 153 6.94 11.77 13.00
CA GLU A 153 7.07 10.33 12.88
C GLU A 153 7.52 9.95 11.47
N GLN A 154 8.27 8.85 11.38
CA GLN A 154 8.56 8.23 10.09
C GLN A 154 7.29 7.54 9.60
N ALA A 155 6.54 8.19 8.72
CA ALA A 155 5.34 7.61 8.14
C ALA A 155 5.68 6.66 6.98
N VAL A 156 5.04 5.49 6.95
CA VAL A 156 5.04 4.54 5.82
C VAL A 156 3.59 4.36 5.39
N ALA A 157 3.29 4.54 4.12
CA ALA A 157 1.95 4.35 3.58
C ALA A 157 1.71 2.88 3.20
N VAL A 158 0.49 2.39 3.43
CA VAL A 158 0.04 1.08 2.96
C VAL A 158 -1.34 1.17 2.31
N THR A 159 -1.52 0.45 1.21
CA THR A 159 -2.83 0.23 0.58
C THR A 159 -3.12 -1.26 0.52
N LEU A 160 -4.37 -1.65 0.75
CA LEU A 160 -4.83 -3.03 0.66
C LEU A 160 -5.57 -3.25 -0.66
N GLU A 161 -5.21 -4.29 -1.39
CA GLU A 161 -5.97 -4.79 -2.54
C GLU A 161 -6.92 -5.88 -2.00
N LEU A 162 -8.20 -5.56 -1.89
CA LEU A 162 -9.22 -6.43 -1.27
C LEU A 162 -10.15 -7.08 -2.31
N TRP A 163 -10.25 -6.50 -3.49
CA TRP A 163 -11.15 -6.97 -4.53
C TRP A 163 -10.55 -6.69 -5.90
N ALA A 164 -10.66 -7.67 -6.80
CA ALA A 164 -10.35 -7.51 -8.21
C ALA A 164 -11.41 -8.30 -8.97
N ASP A 165 -12.45 -7.62 -9.42
CA ASP A 165 -13.40 -8.24 -10.34
C ASP A 165 -12.84 -8.07 -11.75
N ARG A 166 -12.59 -9.19 -12.45
CA ARG A 166 -12.02 -9.15 -13.80
C ARG A 166 -13.04 -8.74 -14.86
N ASP A 167 -14.33 -8.90 -14.55
CA ASP A 167 -15.44 -8.67 -15.47
C ASP A 167 -16.23 -7.39 -15.10
N HIS A 168 -16.14 -6.95 -13.85
CA HIS A 168 -16.80 -5.74 -13.34
C HIS A 168 -15.86 -4.93 -12.43
N ASP A 169 -14.71 -4.45 -12.93
CA ASP A 169 -13.92 -3.43 -12.23
C ASP A 169 -14.48 -2.04 -12.61
N PRO A 170 -15.50 -1.49 -11.92
CA PRO A 170 -15.92 -0.13 -12.18
C PRO A 170 -14.73 0.77 -11.85
N GLU A 171 -14.24 1.48 -12.86
CA GLU A 171 -13.30 2.59 -12.68
C GLU A 171 -13.82 3.48 -11.55
N GLY A 172 -13.15 3.46 -10.40
CA GLY A 172 -13.57 4.22 -9.21
C GLY A 172 -13.86 3.41 -7.95
N SER A 173 -13.81 2.07 -7.97
CA SER A 173 -13.81 1.31 -6.70
C SER A 173 -12.54 1.61 -5.89
N CYS A 174 -12.67 1.80 -4.58
CA CYS A 174 -11.57 2.10 -3.65
C CYS A 174 -10.48 1.00 -3.62
N CYS A 175 -10.74 -0.17 -4.21
CA CYS A 175 -9.86 -1.33 -4.23
C CYS A 175 -9.32 -1.67 -5.63
N SER A 176 -9.65 -0.88 -6.66
CA SER A 176 -9.19 -1.09 -8.03
C SER A 176 -7.67 -0.88 -8.18
N ALA A 177 -7.07 -1.45 -9.23
CA ALA A 177 -5.66 -1.23 -9.54
C ALA A 177 -5.32 0.26 -9.75
N SER A 178 -6.27 1.05 -10.27
CA SER A 178 -6.12 2.50 -10.41
C SER A 178 -6.15 3.22 -9.07
N ALA A 179 -6.99 2.80 -8.12
CA ALA A 179 -7.00 3.34 -6.76
C ALA A 179 -5.67 3.07 -6.02
N VAL A 180 -5.10 1.87 -6.18
CA VAL A 180 -3.77 1.54 -5.62
C VAL A 180 -2.69 2.43 -6.22
N ARG A 181 -2.67 2.60 -7.55
CA ARG A 181 -1.74 3.52 -8.22
C ARG A 181 -1.89 4.96 -7.73
N GLY A 182 -3.13 5.44 -7.60
CA GLY A 182 -3.42 6.78 -7.10
C GLY A 182 -2.93 7.00 -5.66
N ALA A 183 -3.19 6.03 -4.77
CA ALA A 183 -2.70 6.08 -3.39
C ALA A 183 -1.16 6.06 -3.32
N ARG A 184 -0.50 5.26 -4.17
CA ARG A 184 0.97 5.24 -4.28
C ARG A 184 1.51 6.59 -4.75
N ALA A 185 0.97 7.13 -5.84
CA ALA A 185 1.40 8.41 -6.39
C ALA A 185 1.24 9.54 -5.37
N LEU A 186 0.14 9.55 -4.61
CA LEU A 186 -0.09 10.52 -3.53
C LEU A 186 0.91 10.35 -2.39
N ALA A 187 1.18 9.11 -1.95
CA ALA A 187 2.20 8.84 -0.93
C ALA A 187 3.59 9.29 -1.39
N HIS A 188 3.98 9.00 -2.64
CA HIS A 188 5.24 9.44 -3.23
C HIS A 188 5.32 10.97 -3.32
N GLY A 189 4.24 11.64 -3.70
CA GLY A 189 4.14 13.11 -3.69
C GLY A 189 4.31 13.74 -2.30
N MET A 190 3.90 13.02 -1.25
CA MET A 190 4.17 13.38 0.15
C MET A 190 5.57 12.98 0.62
N GLY A 191 6.39 12.37 -0.22
CA GLY A 191 7.70 11.84 0.16
C GLY A 191 7.60 10.67 1.13
N LEU A 192 6.58 9.83 1.01
CA LEU A 192 6.37 8.64 1.84
C LEU A 192 6.67 7.36 1.05
N PRO A 193 7.30 6.35 1.68
CA PRO A 193 7.35 5.01 1.11
C PRO A 193 5.95 4.42 1.10
N HIS A 194 5.62 3.66 0.06
CA HIS A 194 4.31 3.03 -0.11
C HIS A 194 4.45 1.53 -0.35
N LEU A 195 3.58 0.76 0.29
CA LEU A 195 3.45 -0.68 0.07
C LEU A 195 2.01 -1.03 -0.30
N THR A 196 1.85 -2.03 -1.16
CA THR A 196 0.55 -2.63 -1.46
C THR A 196 0.50 -4.04 -0.88
N ILE A 197 -0.54 -4.40 -0.13
CA ILE A 197 -0.75 -5.76 0.35
C ILE A 197 -1.98 -6.35 -0.33
N ASP A 198 -1.82 -7.49 -0.98
CA ASP A 198 -2.92 -8.28 -1.50
C ASP A 198 -3.54 -9.10 -0.37
N LEU A 199 -4.84 -8.89 -0.14
CA LEU A 199 -5.66 -9.61 0.83
C LEU A 199 -6.95 -10.11 0.18
N ARG A 200 -6.98 -10.31 -1.15
CA ARG A 200 -8.20 -10.68 -1.87
C ARG A 200 -8.78 -12.01 -1.39
N GLU A 201 -7.94 -13.00 -1.15
CA GLU A 201 -8.37 -14.31 -0.66
C GLU A 201 -8.85 -14.24 0.79
N GLU A 202 -8.10 -13.56 1.66
CA GLU A 202 -8.50 -13.35 3.07
C GLU A 202 -9.78 -12.54 3.20
N PHE A 203 -9.97 -11.52 2.35
CA PHE A 203 -11.20 -10.73 2.30
C PHE A 203 -12.38 -11.55 1.80
N ARG A 204 -12.18 -12.37 0.76
CA ARG A 204 -13.22 -13.28 0.25
C ARG A 204 -13.67 -14.25 1.33
N ALA A 205 -12.73 -14.92 1.99
CA ALA A 205 -13.01 -15.91 3.02
C ALA A 205 -13.58 -15.28 4.31
N GLY A 206 -13.04 -14.14 4.76
CA GLY A 206 -13.37 -13.55 6.06
C GLY A 206 -14.54 -12.55 6.03
N VAL A 207 -14.90 -12.01 4.86
CA VAL A 207 -15.94 -10.98 4.74
C VAL A 207 -17.02 -11.38 3.74
N VAL A 208 -16.63 -11.75 2.52
CA VAL A 208 -17.61 -11.98 1.44
C VAL A 208 -18.38 -13.28 1.65
N GLN A 209 -17.70 -14.39 1.94
CA GLN A 209 -18.38 -15.66 2.17
C GLN A 209 -19.35 -15.59 3.36
N PRO A 210 -18.95 -15.07 4.55
CA PRO A 210 -19.89 -14.90 5.66
C PRO A 210 -21.05 -13.94 5.33
N PHE A 211 -20.81 -12.89 4.54
CA PHE A 211 -21.86 -11.98 4.11
C PHE A 211 -22.92 -12.70 3.27
N LEU A 212 -22.50 -13.56 2.34
CA LEU A 212 -23.40 -14.37 1.52
C LEU A 212 -24.14 -15.41 2.35
N ASP A 213 -23.46 -16.09 3.25
CA ASP A 213 -24.04 -17.12 4.12
C ASP A 213 -25.09 -16.52 5.08
N ASP A 214 -24.78 -15.38 5.70
CA ASP A 214 -25.70 -14.65 6.59
C ASP A 214 -26.96 -14.20 5.81
N HIS A 215 -26.80 -13.70 4.57
CA HIS A 215 -27.94 -13.36 3.71
C HIS A 215 -28.76 -14.59 3.30
N ALA A 216 -28.12 -15.70 2.96
CA ALA A 216 -28.81 -16.95 2.66
C ALA A 216 -29.61 -17.48 3.87
N ALA A 217 -29.18 -17.17 5.08
CA ALA A 217 -29.89 -17.45 6.34
C ALA A 217 -30.98 -16.41 6.69
N GLY A 218 -31.24 -15.41 5.85
CA GLY A 218 -32.24 -14.37 6.09
C GLY A 218 -31.79 -13.29 7.08
N LEU A 219 -30.50 -13.18 7.36
CA LEU A 219 -29.92 -12.15 8.22
C LEU A 219 -29.48 -10.92 7.39
N THR A 220 -29.32 -9.78 8.08
CA THR A 220 -28.74 -8.56 7.50
C THR A 220 -27.39 -8.28 8.18
N PRO A 221 -26.27 -8.86 7.66
CA PRO A 221 -24.94 -8.68 8.23
C PRO A 221 -24.35 -7.31 7.92
N ASN A 222 -23.45 -6.85 8.81
CA ASN A 222 -22.60 -5.69 8.55
C ASN A 222 -21.17 -6.13 8.17
N PRO A 223 -20.78 -6.09 6.89
CA PRO A 223 -19.46 -6.56 6.46
C PRO A 223 -18.33 -5.65 6.95
N CYS A 224 -18.59 -4.36 7.22
CA CYS A 224 -17.57 -3.40 7.62
C CYS A 224 -17.01 -3.69 9.02
N VAL A 225 -17.88 -4.09 9.97
CA VAL A 225 -17.46 -4.46 11.33
C VAL A 225 -16.52 -5.66 11.28
N ARG A 226 -16.86 -6.70 10.50
CA ARG A 226 -16.02 -7.90 10.31
C ARG A 226 -14.69 -7.56 9.62
N CYS A 227 -14.77 -6.76 8.55
CA CYS A 227 -13.64 -6.36 7.72
C CYS A 227 -12.59 -5.56 8.50
N ASN A 228 -13.01 -4.58 9.30
CA ASN A 228 -12.10 -3.81 10.15
C ASN A 228 -11.49 -4.68 11.24
N GLY A 229 -12.29 -5.55 11.89
CA GLY A 229 -11.87 -6.40 13.00
C GLY A 229 -10.74 -7.36 12.63
N HIS A 230 -11.01 -8.31 11.73
CA HIS A 230 -10.17 -9.51 11.58
C HIS A 230 -9.45 -9.65 10.24
N VAL A 231 -9.64 -8.70 9.32
CA VAL A 231 -9.04 -8.79 7.98
C VAL A 231 -8.07 -7.65 7.75
N ARG A 232 -8.57 -6.40 7.79
CA ARG A 232 -7.75 -5.25 7.37
C ARG A 232 -6.77 -4.80 8.45
N LEU A 233 -7.25 -4.54 9.67
CA LEU A 233 -6.41 -3.94 10.71
C LEU A 233 -5.38 -4.93 11.22
N ASP A 234 -5.73 -6.20 11.39
CA ASP A 234 -4.80 -7.25 11.83
C ASP A 234 -3.63 -7.42 10.83
N ALA A 235 -3.92 -7.55 9.53
CA ALA A 235 -2.88 -7.65 8.51
C ALA A 235 -1.97 -6.41 8.45
N MET A 236 -2.54 -5.21 8.60
CA MET A 236 -1.74 -3.98 8.65
C MET A 236 -0.93 -3.86 9.94
N LEU A 237 -1.43 -4.33 11.09
CA LEU A 237 -0.72 -4.30 12.36
C LEU A 237 0.43 -5.33 12.41
N GLU A 238 0.27 -6.46 11.72
CA GLU A 238 1.35 -7.42 11.49
C GLU A 238 2.44 -6.77 10.63
N LEU A 239 2.07 -6.18 9.49
CA LEU A 239 3.01 -5.45 8.63
C LEU A 239 3.69 -4.31 9.40
N ALA A 240 2.95 -3.55 10.20
CA ALA A 240 3.51 -2.50 11.04
C ALA A 240 4.62 -3.04 11.95
N GLY A 241 4.42 -4.21 12.56
CA GLY A 241 5.45 -4.89 13.36
C GLY A 241 6.70 -5.22 12.54
N ARG A 242 6.53 -5.81 11.36
CA ARG A 242 7.61 -6.16 10.42
C ARG A 242 8.39 -4.95 9.92
N LEU A 243 7.76 -3.79 9.88
CA LEU A 243 8.36 -2.53 9.47
C LEU A 243 8.97 -1.74 10.64
N GLY A 244 8.92 -2.27 11.86
CA GLY A 244 9.38 -1.55 13.07
C GLY A 244 8.50 -0.34 13.40
N ALA A 245 7.25 -0.31 12.94
CA ALA A 245 6.27 0.71 13.24
C ALA A 245 5.52 0.40 14.55
N ARG A 246 5.45 1.41 15.43
CA ARG A 246 4.81 1.27 16.75
C ARG A 246 3.29 1.24 16.64
N SER A 247 2.74 2.02 15.70
CA SER A 247 1.30 2.22 15.55
C SER A 247 0.86 2.19 14.10
N LEU A 248 -0.44 2.00 13.91
CA LEU A 248 -1.16 2.12 12.66
C LEU A 248 -2.11 3.33 12.73
N ALA A 249 -1.92 4.31 11.86
CA ALA A 249 -2.84 5.41 11.67
C ALA A 249 -3.83 5.11 10.54
N THR A 250 -5.09 5.48 10.72
CA THR A 250 -6.13 5.34 9.68
C THR A 250 -6.94 6.62 9.54
N GLY A 251 -7.60 6.79 8.40
CA GLY A 251 -8.53 7.90 8.15
C GLY A 251 -9.90 7.77 8.83
N HIS A 252 -10.04 6.93 9.85
CA HIS A 252 -11.30 6.80 10.57
C HIS A 252 -11.54 8.00 11.50
N TYR A 253 -12.79 8.44 11.54
CA TYR A 253 -13.29 9.42 12.51
C TYR A 253 -13.71 8.68 13.76
N ALA A 254 -12.77 8.46 14.66
CA ALA A 254 -12.96 7.90 15.99
C ALA A 254 -11.83 8.39 16.89
N ARG A 255 -11.89 8.12 18.18
CA ARG A 255 -10.83 8.48 19.13
C ARG A 255 -10.44 7.28 19.97
N VAL A 256 -9.18 7.24 20.36
CA VAL A 256 -8.70 6.34 21.41
C VAL A 256 -8.40 7.18 22.62
N VAL A 257 -8.97 6.82 23.76
CA VAL A 257 -8.69 7.43 25.07
C VAL A 257 -8.20 6.35 26.02
N ASP A 258 -7.44 6.72 27.03
CA ASP A 258 -7.00 5.80 28.09
C ASP A 258 -7.67 6.23 29.40
N ASP A 259 -8.34 5.29 30.07
CA ASP A 259 -9.02 5.53 31.34
C ASP A 259 -8.19 5.08 32.57
N GLY A 260 -6.94 4.66 32.35
CA GLY A 260 -6.06 4.11 33.36
C GLY A 260 -6.13 2.58 33.47
N ALA A 261 -7.19 1.93 32.95
CA ALA A 261 -7.30 0.48 32.83
C ALA A 261 -6.90 -0.02 31.43
N GLY A 262 -6.99 0.85 30.42
CA GLY A 262 -6.46 0.60 29.09
C GLY A 262 -7.12 1.46 28.00
N PRO A 263 -6.82 1.17 26.73
CA PRO A 263 -7.36 1.93 25.62
C PRO A 263 -8.85 1.63 25.41
N LEU A 264 -9.63 2.70 25.35
CA LEU A 264 -11.05 2.71 25.02
C LEU A 264 -11.29 3.38 23.68
N LEU A 265 -12.23 2.82 22.92
CA LEU A 265 -12.77 3.46 21.74
C LEU A 265 -13.81 4.52 22.14
N ARG A 266 -13.63 5.73 21.63
CA ARG A 266 -14.55 6.86 21.85
C ARG A 266 -15.04 7.41 20.52
N ALA A 267 -16.28 7.89 20.51
CA ALA A 267 -16.86 8.56 19.36
C ALA A 267 -16.01 9.77 18.93
N ALA A 268 -15.98 10.06 17.63
CA ALA A 268 -15.36 11.26 17.07
C ALA A 268 -15.91 12.56 17.70
N ALA A 269 -15.15 13.64 17.59
CA ALA A 269 -15.62 14.96 18.00
C ALA A 269 -16.80 15.46 17.14
N GLU A 270 -16.88 15.05 15.87
CA GLU A 270 -17.99 15.34 14.96
C GLU A 270 -18.95 14.14 14.87
N PRO A 271 -20.14 14.19 15.50
CA PRO A 271 -21.06 13.05 15.53
C PRO A 271 -21.53 12.59 14.15
N ALA A 272 -21.72 13.52 13.21
CA ALA A 272 -22.20 13.22 11.85
C ALA A 272 -21.20 12.40 11.02
N LYS A 273 -19.94 12.35 11.45
CA LYS A 273 -18.87 11.60 10.80
C LYS A 273 -18.38 10.42 11.63
N ASP A 274 -18.90 10.21 12.83
CA ASP A 274 -18.43 9.18 13.74
C ASP A 274 -18.44 7.79 13.08
N GLN A 275 -17.32 7.10 13.22
CA GLN A 275 -17.09 5.75 12.70
C GLN A 275 -16.74 4.78 13.83
N SER A 276 -16.94 5.16 15.10
CA SER A 276 -16.71 4.26 16.23
C SER A 276 -17.54 2.97 16.14
N TYR A 277 -18.75 3.04 15.56
CA TYR A 277 -19.60 1.88 15.34
C TYR A 277 -18.93 0.76 14.51
N VAL A 278 -18.26 1.10 13.41
CA VAL A 278 -17.59 0.10 12.54
C VAL A 278 -16.28 -0.43 13.13
N LEU A 279 -15.87 0.10 14.28
CA LEU A 279 -14.68 -0.26 15.04
C LEU A 279 -15.04 -0.91 16.38
N ALA A 280 -16.33 -1.10 16.68
CA ALA A 280 -16.80 -1.55 17.99
C ALA A 280 -16.36 -2.97 18.37
N ALA A 281 -15.99 -3.80 17.38
CA ALA A 281 -15.54 -5.17 17.60
C ALA A 281 -14.02 -5.30 17.84
N LEU A 282 -13.28 -4.18 17.91
CA LEU A 282 -11.83 -4.21 18.10
C LEU A 282 -11.46 -4.55 19.53
N ALA A 283 -10.48 -5.45 19.67
CA ALA A 283 -9.89 -5.78 20.96
C ALA A 283 -9.11 -4.58 21.54
N PRO A 284 -9.07 -4.40 22.87
CA PRO A 284 -8.25 -3.36 23.50
C PRO A 284 -6.78 -3.39 23.09
N ALA A 285 -6.18 -4.58 22.93
CA ALA A 285 -4.80 -4.73 22.47
C ALA A 285 -4.59 -4.19 21.03
N THR A 286 -5.60 -4.32 20.17
CA THR A 286 -5.61 -3.72 18.82
C THR A 286 -5.71 -2.21 18.93
N LEU A 287 -6.66 -1.69 19.73
CA LEU A 287 -6.84 -0.25 19.97
C LEU A 287 -5.57 0.43 20.50
N ALA A 288 -4.80 -0.24 21.36
CA ALA A 288 -3.52 0.27 21.90
C ALA A 288 -2.51 0.67 20.81
N ARG A 289 -2.62 0.07 19.63
CA ARG A 289 -1.73 0.30 18.49
C ARG A 289 -2.35 1.17 17.40
N LEU A 290 -3.61 1.57 17.53
CA LEU A 290 -4.31 2.38 16.53
C LEU A 290 -4.22 3.87 16.85
N ARG A 291 -4.18 4.66 15.78
CA ARG A 291 -4.30 6.12 15.85
C ARG A 291 -5.32 6.61 14.83
N PHE A 292 -6.09 7.61 15.23
CA PHE A 292 -7.15 8.21 14.42
C PHE A 292 -6.91 9.73 14.32
N PRO A 293 -6.02 10.19 13.42
CA PRO A 293 -5.64 11.60 13.33
C PRO A 293 -6.82 12.55 13.04
N LEU A 294 -7.91 12.03 12.47
CA LEU A 294 -9.12 12.82 12.14
C LEU A 294 -10.14 12.87 13.29
N GLY A 295 -9.92 12.13 14.38
CA GLY A 295 -10.90 11.94 15.46
C GLY A 295 -11.36 13.21 16.17
N GLU A 296 -10.53 14.25 16.16
CA GLU A 296 -10.82 15.56 16.77
C GLU A 296 -11.21 16.63 15.73
N LEU A 297 -11.23 16.29 14.44
CA LEU A 297 -11.44 17.26 13.37
C LEU A 297 -12.86 17.18 12.81
N ALA A 298 -13.43 18.34 12.52
CA ALA A 298 -14.61 18.43 11.68
C ALA A 298 -14.24 18.23 10.20
N LYS A 299 -15.14 17.64 9.41
CA LYS A 299 -14.94 17.36 7.98
C LYS A 299 -14.56 18.58 7.14
N PRO A 300 -15.12 19.79 7.37
CA PRO A 300 -14.66 20.99 6.68
C PRO A 300 -13.17 21.25 6.91
N ARG A 301 -12.69 21.10 8.15
CA ARG A 301 -11.27 21.29 8.48
C ARG A 301 -10.37 20.27 7.79
N VAL A 302 -10.83 19.04 7.65
CA VAL A 302 -10.12 18.00 6.88
C VAL A 302 -10.00 18.40 5.41
N ARG A 303 -11.06 18.96 4.81
CA ARG A 303 -11.02 19.44 3.41
C ARG A 303 -10.10 20.64 3.24
N GLU A 304 -10.08 21.57 4.18
CA GLU A 304 -9.13 22.69 4.18
C GLU A 304 -7.69 22.20 4.24
N LEU A 305 -7.37 21.30 5.16
CA LEU A 305 -6.03 20.71 5.28
C LEU A 305 -5.57 20.01 4.00
N ALA A 306 -6.50 19.37 3.29
CA ALA A 306 -6.23 18.77 2.00
C ALA A 306 -5.92 19.85 0.95
N ALA A 307 -6.78 20.87 0.82
CA ALA A 307 -6.59 21.96 -0.14
C ALA A 307 -5.29 22.74 0.11
N ASP A 308 -4.93 22.97 1.37
CA ASP A 308 -3.68 23.64 1.77
C ASP A 308 -2.42 22.83 1.38
N ALA A 309 -2.56 21.51 1.19
CA ALA A 309 -1.46 20.60 0.86
C ALA A 309 -1.28 20.38 -0.65
N GLY A 310 -2.21 20.87 -1.48
CA GLY A 310 -2.26 20.65 -2.93
C GLY A 310 -2.96 19.37 -3.34
#